data_AF-A0A8B6D9Q7-F1
#
_entry.id   AF-A0A8B6D9Q7-F1
#
_cell.length_a   1.000
_cell.length_b   1.000
_cell.length_c   1.000
_cell.angle_alpha   90.00
_cell.angle_beta   90.00
_cell.angle_gamma   90.00
#
_symmetry.space_group_name_H-M   'P 1'
#
loop_
_entity.id
_entity.type
_entity.pdbx_description
1 polymer ?
#
loop_
_entity_poly.entity_id
_entity_poly.type
_entity_poly.pdbx_seq_one_letter_code
_entity_poly.pdbx_strand_id
1 'polypeptide(L)'
;MFDIFSSLAEQYYSSTSDVLTSVKKMEESLKRLKKGRGTDKSSGSQGFTDDDKIRQQVMIDIENYGQQITNYGVDPAVLEHYQKLLQLSSEAKSAMTTSN
;
A
#
# COMPACT_ATOMS: atom_id res chain seq x y z
N MET A 1 8.04 25.43 -7.98
CA MET A 1 8.22 24.68 -6.71
C MET A 1 7.05 23.73 -6.48
N PHE A 2 5.80 24.17 -6.67
CA PHE A 2 4.62 23.30 -6.68
C PHE A 2 4.73 22.13 -7.68
N ASP A 3 5.24 22.38 -8.89
CA ASP A 3 5.37 21.35 -9.94
C ASP A 3 6.31 20.19 -9.54
N ILE A 4 7.31 20.47 -8.71
CA ILE A 4 8.26 19.46 -8.21
C ILE A 4 7.53 18.52 -7.25
N PHE A 5 6.72 19.06 -6.33
CA PHE A 5 5.93 18.24 -5.41
C PHE A 5 4.83 17.46 -6.14
N SER A 6 4.23 18.04 -7.17
CA SER A 6 3.25 17.35 -8.02
C SER A 6 3.87 16.17 -8.77
N SER A 7 5.00 16.39 -9.45
CA SER A 7 5.73 15.33 -10.16
C SER A 7 6.27 14.26 -9.20
N LEU A 8 6.73 14.66 -8.01
CA LEU A 8 7.15 13.72 -6.98
C LEU A 8 5.98 12.88 -6.47
N ALA A 9 4.81 13.48 -6.24
CA ALA A 9 3.61 12.77 -5.81
C ALA A 9 3.12 11.79 -6.88
N GLU A 10 3.22 12.15 -8.16
CA GLU A 10 2.91 11.27 -9.29
C GLU A 10 3.87 10.08 -9.36
N GLN A 11 5.17 10.33 -9.29
CA GLN A 11 6.19 9.26 -9.29
C GLN A 11 6.02 8.32 -8.10
N TYR A 12 5.71 8.89 -6.92
CA TYR A 12 5.47 8.14 -5.70
C TYR A 12 4.16 7.32 -5.81
N TYR A 13 3.11 7.87 -6.40
CA TYR A 13 1.87 7.14 -6.72
C TYR A 13 2.14 5.95 -7.65
N SER A 14 2.85 6.16 -8.76
CA SER A 14 3.19 5.08 -9.70
C SER A 14 3.95 3.96 -9.01
N SER A 15 5.01 4.31 -8.27
CA SER A 15 5.85 3.34 -7.57
C SER A 15 5.06 2.56 -6.52
N THR A 16 4.23 3.23 -5.74
CA THR A 16 3.42 2.61 -4.68
C THR A 16 2.34 1.70 -5.28
N SER A 17 1.71 2.12 -6.38
CA SER A 17 0.75 1.32 -7.14
C SER A 17 1.39 0.04 -7.70
N ASP A 18 2.60 0.13 -8.23
CA ASP A 18 3.35 -1.02 -8.74
C ASP A 18 3.71 -2.01 -7.63
N VAL A 19 4.12 -1.50 -6.46
CA VAL A 19 4.39 -2.32 -5.27
C VAL A 19 3.13 -3.04 -4.82
N LEU A 20 2.01 -2.33 -4.59
CA LEU A 20 0.76 -2.95 -4.16
C LEU A 20 0.19 -3.94 -5.18
N THR A 21 0.34 -3.67 -6.47
CA THR A 21 -0.06 -4.60 -7.54
C THR A 21 0.77 -5.88 -7.50
N SER A 22 2.06 -5.76 -7.24
CA SER A 22 2.97 -6.90 -7.12
C SER A 22 2.66 -7.74 -5.89
N VAL A 23 2.39 -7.10 -4.75
CA VAL A 23 1.93 -7.74 -3.49
C VAL A 23 0.63 -8.51 -3.75
N LYS A 24 -0.36 -7.88 -4.37
CA LYS A 24 -1.65 -8.52 -4.69
C LYS A 24 -1.49 -9.75 -5.58
N LYS A 25 -0.63 -9.69 -6.61
CA LYS A 25 -0.33 -10.84 -7.47
C LYS A 25 0.37 -11.98 -6.70
N MET A 26 1.23 -11.63 -5.74
CA MET A 26 1.93 -12.60 -4.90
C MET A 26 0.94 -13.34 -3.97
N GLU A 27 0.04 -12.60 -3.33
CA GLU A 27 -1.05 -13.17 -2.51
C GLU A 27 -1.94 -14.13 -3.32
N GLU A 28 -2.34 -13.75 -4.53
CA GLU A 28 -3.16 -14.59 -5.41
C GLU A 28 -2.41 -15.87 -5.83
N SER A 29 -1.11 -15.76 -6.16
CA SER A 29 -0.26 -16.90 -6.50
C SER A 29 -0.15 -17.88 -5.32
N LEU A 30 0.10 -17.36 -4.11
CA LEU A 30 0.16 -18.14 -2.87
C LEU A 30 -1.18 -18.82 -2.57
N LYS A 31 -2.31 -18.12 -2.74
CA LYS A 31 -3.66 -18.66 -2.52
C LYS A 31 -3.95 -19.82 -3.49
N ARG A 32 -3.59 -19.67 -4.76
CA ARG A 32 -3.74 -20.74 -5.77
C ARG A 32 -2.85 -21.94 -5.47
N LEU A 33 -1.62 -21.70 -5.02
CA LEU A 33 -0.67 -22.76 -4.65
C LEU A 33 -1.16 -23.55 -3.42
N LYS A 34 -1.64 -22.87 -2.38
CA LYS A 34 -2.24 -23.52 -1.19
C LYS A 34 -3.46 -24.36 -1.56
N LYS A 35 -4.34 -23.84 -2.42
CA LYS A 35 -5.50 -24.57 -2.94
C LYS A 35 -5.11 -25.82 -3.74
N GLY A 36 -4.08 -25.74 -4.57
CA GLY A 36 -3.61 -26.86 -5.39
C GLY A 36 -2.92 -27.99 -4.62
N ARG A 37 -2.39 -27.72 -3.42
CA ARG A 37 -1.69 -28.71 -2.58
C ARG A 37 -2.59 -29.40 -1.56
N GLY A 38 -3.90 -29.10 -1.52
CA GLY A 38 -4.85 -29.69 -0.55
C GLY A 38 -4.49 -29.42 0.92
N THR A 39 -3.59 -28.47 1.17
CA THR A 39 -3.09 -28.09 2.49
C THR A 39 -3.88 -26.89 2.99
N ASP A 40 -5.17 -27.12 3.22
CA ASP A 40 -6.07 -26.17 3.90
C ASP A 40 -5.86 -26.18 5.44
N LYS A 41 -4.87 -26.96 5.90
CA LYS A 41 -4.39 -26.89 7.28
C LYS A 41 -3.54 -25.64 7.43
N SER A 42 -4.21 -24.56 7.82
CA SER A 42 -3.86 -23.62 8.90
C SER A 42 -2.52 -23.86 9.62
N SER A 43 -1.41 -23.91 8.89
CA SER A 43 -0.09 -23.61 9.43
C SER A 43 -0.02 -22.10 9.51
N GLY A 44 -0.76 -21.58 10.50
CA GLY A 44 -1.00 -20.18 10.70
C GLY A 44 0.30 -19.47 11.02
N SER A 45 0.69 -18.54 10.15
CA SER A 45 0.98 -17.22 10.66
C SER A 45 -0.35 -16.67 11.17
N GLN A 46 -0.72 -17.03 12.41
CA GLN A 46 -1.89 -16.47 13.10
C GLN A 46 -1.55 -15.05 13.57
N GLY A 47 -1.18 -14.21 12.60
CA GLY A 47 -0.56 -12.91 12.76
C GLY A 47 -0.16 -12.35 11.40
N PHE A 48 -0.05 -11.03 11.34
CA PHE A 48 0.31 -10.20 10.18
C PHE A 48 1.10 -10.97 9.11
N THR A 49 0.50 -11.16 7.94
CA THR A 49 1.21 -11.74 6.79
C THR A 49 2.33 -10.78 6.35
N ASP A 50 3.33 -11.29 5.64
CA ASP A 50 4.38 -10.41 5.11
C ASP A 50 3.79 -9.38 4.12
N ASP A 51 2.70 -9.73 3.44
CA ASP A 51 1.92 -8.81 2.60
C ASP A 51 1.23 -7.70 3.43
N ASP A 52 0.67 -8.05 4.59
CA ASP A 52 0.12 -7.05 5.53
C ASP A 52 1.21 -6.10 6.03
N LYS A 53 2.43 -6.59 6.32
CA LYS A 53 3.56 -5.75 6.73
C LYS A 53 3.92 -4.74 5.64
N ILE A 54 3.93 -5.17 4.38
CA ILE A 54 4.21 -4.30 3.24
C ILE A 54 3.10 -3.25 3.09
N ARG A 55 1.83 -3.65 3.19
CA ARG A 55 0.68 -2.72 3.12
C ARG A 55 0.73 -1.68 4.25
N GLN A 56 1.05 -2.11 5.47
CA GLN A 56 1.22 -1.22 6.62
C GLN A 56 2.36 -0.23 6.40
N GLN A 57 3.51 -0.69 5.90
CA GLN A 57 4.65 0.18 5.63
C GLN A 57 4.28 1.24 4.59
N VAL A 58 3.60 0.85 3.51
CA VAL A 58 3.11 1.78 2.48
C VAL A 58 2.21 2.87 3.08
N MET A 59 1.32 2.51 4.01
CA MET A 59 0.48 3.51 4.69
C MET A 59 1.31 4.50 5.50
N ILE A 60 2.25 4.00 6.31
CA ILE A 60 3.16 4.83 7.12
C ILE A 60 3.97 5.76 6.21
N ASP A 61 4.43 5.26 5.07
CA ASP A 61 5.22 6.03 4.12
C ASP A 61 4.38 7.15 3.47
N ILE A 62 3.11 6.90 3.15
CA ILE A 62 2.18 7.92 2.62
C ILE A 62 1.86 9.00 3.65
N GLU A 63 1.64 8.62 4.91
CA GLU A 63 1.44 9.57 6.01
C GLU A 63 2.69 10.44 6.22
N ASN A 64 3.87 9.81 6.28
CA ASN A 64 5.15 10.52 6.39
C ASN A 64 5.42 11.43 5.20
N TYR A 65 5.04 11.02 3.99
CA TYR A 65 5.16 11.85 2.80
C TYR A 65 4.31 13.12 2.91
N GLY A 66 3.05 13.00 3.37
CA GLY A 66 2.18 14.15 3.61
C GLY A 66 2.72 15.10 4.69
N GLN A 67 3.26 14.55 5.78
CA GLN A 67 3.90 15.35 6.83
C GLN A 67 5.15 16.09 6.32
N GLN A 68 5.98 15.45 5.50
CA GLN A 68 7.15 16.09 4.89
C GLN A 68 6.74 17.24 3.97
N ILE A 69 5.76 17.03 3.09
CA ILE A 69 5.25 18.10 2.21
C ILE A 69 4.72 19.29 3.03
N THR A 70 3.98 19.00 4.11
CA THR A 70 3.47 20.01 5.04
C THR A 70 4.61 20.78 5.71
N ASN A 71 5.69 20.10 6.13
CA ASN A 71 6.88 20.73 6.70
C ASN A 71 7.61 21.65 5.71
N TYR A 72 7.50 21.38 4.40
CA TYR A 72 8.01 22.27 3.35
C TYR A 72 7.06 23.43 3.01
N GLY A 73 5.94 23.58 3.73
CA GLY A 73 4.97 24.67 3.56
C GLY A 73 4.00 24.48 2.40
N VAL A 74 3.87 23.26 1.89
CA VAL A 74 2.90 22.91 0.84
C VAL A 74 1.76 22.12 1.47
N ASP A 75 0.52 22.46 1.13
CA ASP A 75 -0.64 21.68 1.55
C ASP A 75 -0.74 20.42 0.66
N PRO A 76 -0.53 19.21 1.22
CA PRO A 76 -0.61 17.98 0.45
C PRO A 76 -2.02 17.72 -0.10
N ALA A 77 -3.07 18.33 0.47
CA ALA A 77 -4.44 18.21 -0.05
C ALA A 77 -4.61 18.85 -1.45
N VAL A 78 -3.74 19.78 -1.83
CA VAL A 78 -3.74 20.44 -3.15
C VAL A 78 -3.13 19.54 -4.22
N LEU A 79 -2.40 18.48 -3.84
CA LEU A 79 -1.79 17.54 -4.76
C LEU A 79 -2.79 16.42 -5.10
N GLU A 80 -3.29 16.41 -6.34
CA GLU A 80 -4.21 15.38 -6.83
C GLU A 80 -3.66 13.95 -6.61
N HIS A 81 -2.38 13.75 -6.89
CA HIS A 81 -1.71 12.46 -6.72
C HIS A 81 -1.56 12.05 -5.25
N TYR A 82 -1.51 13.01 -4.32
CA TYR A 82 -1.54 12.70 -2.89
C TYR A 82 -2.91 12.18 -2.45
N GLN A 83 -4.00 12.74 -2.99
CA GLN A 83 -5.34 12.19 -2.74
C GLN A 83 -5.49 10.77 -3.29
N LYS A 84 -4.91 10.48 -4.46
CA LYS A 84 -4.86 9.12 -5.03
C LYS A 84 -4.04 8.17 -4.14
N LEU A 85 -2.92 8.62 -3.58
CA LEU A 85 -2.13 7.85 -2.61
C LEU A 85 -2.94 7.54 -1.34
N LEU A 86 -3.68 8.51 -0.80
CA LEU A 86 -4.56 8.28 0.34
C LEU A 86 -5.65 7.25 0.01
N GLN A 87 -6.26 7.32 -1.17
CA GLN A 87 -7.22 6.31 -1.62
C GLN A 87 -6.56 4.93 -1.70
N LEU A 88 -5.38 4.84 -2.31
CA LEU A 88 -4.60 3.61 -2.44
C LEU A 88 -4.23 3.02 -1.07
N SER A 89 -3.92 3.87 -0.09
CA SER A 89 -3.67 3.47 1.30
C SER A 89 -4.93 2.91 1.99
N SER A 90 -6.10 3.48 1.71
CA SER A 90 -7.40 3.02 2.23
C SER A 90 -7.81 1.68 1.62
N GLU A 91 -7.56 1.52 0.31
CA GLU A 91 -7.73 0.24 -0.39
C GLU A 91 -6.79 -0.83 0.16
N ALA A 92 -5.51 -0.48 0.39
CA ALA A 92 -4.54 -1.36 1.03
C ALA A 92 -4.98 -1.76 2.44
N LYS A 93 -5.47 -0.82 3.24
CA LYS A 93 -5.99 -1.06 4.59
C LYS A 93 -7.22 -1.98 4.59
N SER A 94 -8.12 -1.79 3.63
CA SER A 94 -9.30 -2.66 3.48
C SER A 94 -8.91 -4.07 3.05
N ALA A 95 -7.84 -4.20 2.27
CA ALA A 95 -7.26 -5.49 1.90
C ALA A 95 -6.53 -6.18 3.06
N MET A 96 -6.05 -5.44 4.09
CA MET A 96 -5.41 -5.98 5.30
C MET A 96 -6.37 -6.73 6.25
N THR A 97 -7.57 -7.09 5.79
CA THR A 97 -8.56 -7.82 6.58
C THR A 97 -9.13 -8.99 5.79
N THR A 98 -8.54 -10.16 5.96
CA THR A 98 -9.28 -11.43 5.96
C THR A 98 -8.66 -12.37 6.98
N SER A 99 -9.04 -12.20 8.25
CA SER A 99 -9.09 -13.27 9.26
C SER A 99 -9.85 -12.75 10.49
N ASN A 100 -11.18 -12.74 10.40
CA ASN A 100 -12.07 -13.13 11.49
C ASN A 100 -13.36 -13.68 10.90
#